data_AF-A0A2Y9SBP7-F1
#
_entry.id   AF-A0A2Y9SBP7-F1
#
_cell.length_a   1.000
_cell.length_b   1.000
_cell.length_c   1.000
_cell.angle_alpha   90.00
_cell.angle_beta   90.00
_cell.angle_gamma   90.00
#
_symmetry.space_group_name_H-M   'P 1'
#
loop_
_entity.id
_entity.type
_entity.pdbx_description
1 polymer ?
#
loop_
_entity_poly.entity_id
_entity_poly.type
_entity_poly.pdbx_seq_one_letter_code
_entity_poly.pdbx_strand_id
1 'polypeptide(L)'
;MGDRCTQLLAVLLLLGLCALGGAQKPDPCQCTRLSLKNRVNCGFPGITSDQCFSASCCFNSSISGVPWCFKPLPKQESEECVMETSARVNCGYPGISLEECASRKCCFSDTIPQVPWCFFPLSVQGNVQLLDQEDSRGWGELGRGRS
;
A
#
# COMPACT_ATOMS: atom_id res chain seq x y z
N MET A 1 32.74 -3.25 -45.77
CA MET A 1 32.10 -4.21 -44.83
C MET A 1 31.62 -3.40 -43.62
N GLY A 2 30.42 -2.83 -43.66
CA GLY A 2 30.01 -1.88 -42.60
C GLY A 2 28.54 -1.44 -42.53
N ASP A 3 27.67 -1.82 -43.47
CA ASP A 3 26.27 -1.35 -43.46
C ASP A 3 25.25 -2.37 -42.93
N ARG A 4 25.50 -3.68 -43.12
CA ARG A 4 24.52 -4.72 -42.76
C ARG A 4 24.49 -5.06 -41.28
N CYS A 5 25.62 -4.94 -40.57
CA CYS A 5 25.66 -5.20 -39.11
C CYS A 5 25.02 -4.08 -38.30
N THR A 6 25.21 -2.83 -38.70
CA THR A 6 24.61 -1.64 -38.06
C THR A 6 23.09 -1.62 -38.24
N GLN A 7 22.58 -2.01 -39.42
CA GLN A 7 21.14 -2.14 -39.66
C GLN A 7 20.50 -3.26 -38.82
N LEU A 8 21.16 -4.41 -38.69
CA LEU A 8 20.66 -5.53 -37.88
C LEU A 8 20.66 -5.22 -36.38
N LEU A 9 21.66 -4.50 -35.88
CA LEU A 9 21.73 -4.07 -34.48
C LEU A 9 20.63 -3.05 -34.13
N ALA A 10 20.30 -2.14 -35.06
CA ALA A 10 19.21 -1.17 -34.86
C ALA A 10 17.82 -1.85 -34.80
N VAL A 11 17.58 -2.87 -35.62
CA VAL A 11 16.32 -3.65 -35.61
C VAL A 11 16.18 -4.48 -34.31
N LEU A 12 17.28 -5.07 -33.82
CA LEU A 12 17.28 -5.82 -32.56
C LEU A 12 17.06 -4.92 -31.33
N LEU A 13 17.57 -3.68 -31.34
CA LEU A 13 17.30 -2.70 -30.30
C LEU A 13 15.84 -2.23 -30.29
N LEU A 14 15.22 -2.03 -31.46
CA LEU A 14 13.81 -1.61 -31.56
C LEU A 14 12.81 -2.70 -31.14
N LEU A 15 13.13 -3.99 -31.39
CA LEU A 15 12.28 -5.11 -30.96
C LEU A 15 12.43 -5.45 -29.46
N GLY A 16 13.55 -5.09 -28.82
CA GLY A 16 13.80 -5.33 -27.40
C GLY A 16 13.06 -4.39 -26.44
N LEU A 17 12.62 -3.21 -26.91
CA LEU A 17 11.98 -2.20 -26.05
C LEU A 17 10.50 -2.48 -25.69
N CYS A 18 9.84 -3.44 -26.34
CA CYS A 18 8.39 -3.66 -26.18
C CYS A 18 7.98 -4.52 -24.97
N ALA A 19 8.92 -5.04 -24.16
CA ALA A 19 8.62 -6.05 -23.14
C ALA A 19 8.53 -5.56 -21.68
N LEU A 20 8.65 -4.24 -21.40
CA LEU A 20 8.79 -3.75 -20.02
C LEU A 20 7.47 -3.52 -19.25
N GLY A 21 6.31 -3.76 -19.87
CA GLY A 21 4.99 -3.58 -19.25
C GLY A 21 4.39 -4.86 -18.67
N GLY A 22 5.13 -5.60 -17.84
CA GLY A 22 4.61 -6.81 -17.20
C GLY A 22 3.60 -6.47 -16.09
N ALA A 23 2.41 -7.06 -16.13
CA ALA A 23 1.47 -7.01 -15.01
C ALA A 23 2.08 -7.73 -13.80
N GLN A 24 2.46 -6.97 -12.78
CA GLN A 24 2.99 -7.53 -11.54
C GLN A 24 1.84 -7.79 -10.57
N LYS A 25 1.84 -8.97 -9.96
CA LYS A 25 0.92 -9.31 -8.87
C LYS A 25 1.22 -8.39 -7.66
N PRO A 26 0.23 -7.76 -7.03
CA PRO A 26 0.45 -6.93 -5.86
C PRO A 26 1.05 -7.73 -4.69
N ASP A 27 1.83 -7.05 -3.85
CA ASP A 27 2.38 -7.65 -2.63
C ASP A 27 1.25 -7.98 -1.63
N PRO A 28 1.41 -9.01 -0.78
CA PRO A 28 0.35 -9.45 0.13
C PRO A 28 -0.21 -8.34 1.02
N CYS A 29 0.64 -7.47 1.58
CA CYS A 29 0.21 -6.36 2.45
C CYS A 29 -0.69 -5.36 1.73
N GLN A 30 -0.53 -5.19 0.41
CA GLN A 30 -1.38 -4.29 -0.37
C GLN A 30 -2.82 -4.79 -0.47
N CYS A 31 -3.02 -6.11 -0.32
CA CYS A 31 -4.34 -6.75 -0.37
C CYS A 31 -4.95 -6.97 1.02
N THR A 32 -4.15 -7.34 2.01
CA THR A 32 -4.66 -7.77 3.33
C THR A 32 -4.93 -6.61 4.29
N ARG A 33 -4.26 -5.46 4.12
CA ARG A 33 -4.43 -4.29 4.99
C ARG A 33 -5.49 -3.31 4.52
N LEU A 34 -6.10 -3.55 3.36
CA LEU A 34 -7.23 -2.76 2.88
C LEU A 34 -8.52 -3.22 3.56
N SER A 35 -9.20 -2.29 4.22
CA SER A 35 -10.50 -2.53 4.84
C SER A 35 -11.56 -2.86 3.78
N LEU A 36 -12.50 -3.72 4.17
CA LEU A 36 -13.56 -4.19 3.30
C LEU A 36 -14.41 -3.04 2.70
N LYS A 37 -14.63 -1.98 3.49
CA LYS A 37 -15.44 -0.81 3.10
C LYS A 37 -14.74 0.07 2.06
N ASN A 38 -13.41 0.06 2.03
CA ASN A 38 -12.61 0.88 1.13
C ASN A 38 -12.16 0.13 -0.13
N ARG A 39 -12.60 -1.11 -0.31
CA ARG A 39 -12.37 -1.87 -1.55
C ARG A 39 -13.02 -1.18 -2.75
N VAL A 40 -12.20 -0.78 -3.71
CA VAL A 40 -12.65 -0.26 -5.00
C VAL A 40 -12.57 -1.38 -6.03
N ASN A 41 -13.69 -1.66 -6.72
CA ASN A 41 -13.73 -2.70 -7.75
C ASN A 41 -12.66 -2.46 -8.84
N CYS A 42 -11.99 -3.54 -9.26
CA CYS A 42 -10.97 -3.53 -10.31
C CYS A 42 -11.26 -4.53 -11.44
N GLY A 43 -12.25 -5.41 -11.29
CA GLY A 43 -12.57 -6.45 -12.26
C GLY A 43 -13.95 -6.30 -12.90
N PHE A 44 -14.27 -7.21 -13.80
CA PHE A 44 -15.62 -7.41 -14.32
C PHE A 44 -16.38 -8.46 -13.50
N PRO A 45 -17.72 -8.50 -13.54
CA PRO A 45 -18.51 -9.53 -12.85
C PRO A 45 -18.12 -10.94 -13.30
N GLY A 46 -17.89 -11.84 -12.34
CA GLY A 46 -17.48 -13.23 -12.63
C GLY A 46 -16.00 -13.42 -12.98
N ILE A 47 -15.16 -12.39 -12.82
CA ILE A 47 -13.71 -12.49 -12.99
C ILE A 47 -13.11 -13.59 -12.10
N THR A 48 -12.19 -14.37 -12.64
CA THR A 48 -11.48 -15.39 -11.86
C THR A 48 -10.36 -14.78 -11.01
N SER A 49 -9.89 -15.52 -10.00
CA SER A 49 -8.75 -15.11 -9.17
C SER A 49 -7.51 -14.76 -10.02
N ASP A 50 -7.17 -15.63 -10.98
CA ASP A 50 -5.99 -15.45 -11.81
C ASP A 50 -6.11 -14.24 -12.73
N GLN A 51 -7.29 -14.05 -13.37
CA GLN A 51 -7.55 -12.87 -14.18
C GLN A 51 -7.46 -11.58 -13.38
N CYS A 52 -7.93 -11.58 -12.13
CA CYS A 52 -7.82 -10.42 -11.25
C CYS A 52 -6.36 -10.10 -10.89
N PHE A 53 -5.55 -11.10 -10.52
CA PHE A 53 -4.14 -10.87 -10.22
C PHE A 53 -3.33 -10.47 -11.47
N SER A 54 -3.66 -11.02 -12.64
CA SER A 54 -3.09 -10.61 -13.93
C SER A 54 -3.48 -9.19 -14.34
N ALA A 55 -4.57 -8.64 -13.78
CA ALA A 55 -4.93 -7.24 -13.90
C ALA A 55 -4.23 -6.34 -12.85
N SER A 56 -3.19 -6.86 -12.17
CA SER A 56 -2.49 -6.18 -11.07
C SER A 56 -3.42 -5.76 -9.92
N CYS A 57 -4.43 -6.58 -9.64
CA CYS A 57 -5.41 -6.35 -8.58
C CYS A 57 -5.44 -7.48 -7.55
N CYS A 58 -6.07 -7.20 -6.42
CA CYS A 58 -6.22 -8.12 -5.32
C CYS A 58 -7.52 -8.91 -5.45
N PHE A 59 -7.47 -10.22 -5.17
CA PHE A 59 -8.65 -11.08 -5.18
C PHE A 59 -8.94 -11.65 -3.78
N ASN A 60 -10.18 -11.52 -3.31
CA ASN A 60 -10.68 -12.18 -2.10
C ASN A 60 -12.21 -12.35 -2.17
N SER A 61 -12.65 -13.61 -2.29
CA SER A 61 -14.07 -13.99 -2.38
C SER A 61 -14.67 -14.50 -1.06
N SER A 62 -13.94 -14.39 0.06
CA SER A 62 -14.37 -14.93 1.35
C SER A 62 -15.49 -14.14 2.01
N ILE A 63 -15.72 -12.90 1.57
CA ILE A 63 -16.70 -11.98 2.15
C ILE A 63 -17.68 -11.54 1.06
N SER A 64 -18.98 -11.65 1.34
CA SER A 64 -20.05 -11.19 0.45
C SER A 64 -20.34 -9.69 0.64
N GLY A 65 -21.02 -9.08 -0.34
CA GLY A 65 -21.43 -7.68 -0.27
C GLY A 65 -20.31 -6.64 -0.50
N VAL A 66 -19.11 -7.07 -0.89
CA VAL A 66 -17.97 -6.22 -1.24
C VAL A 66 -17.31 -6.70 -2.53
N PRO A 67 -16.56 -5.86 -3.27
CA PRO A 67 -15.83 -6.30 -4.45
C PRO A 67 -14.84 -7.42 -4.12
N TRP A 68 -14.90 -8.49 -4.91
CA TRP A 68 -13.96 -9.62 -4.79
C TRP A 68 -12.65 -9.36 -5.51
N CYS A 69 -12.70 -8.69 -6.67
CA CYS A 69 -11.52 -8.16 -7.35
C CYS A 69 -11.42 -6.65 -7.11
N PHE A 70 -10.39 -6.22 -6.39
CA PHE A 70 -10.28 -4.84 -5.92
C PHE A 70 -8.88 -4.26 -6.10
N LYS A 71 -8.80 -2.94 -6.16
CA LYS A 71 -7.53 -2.21 -6.30
C LYS A 71 -6.66 -2.42 -5.05
N PRO A 72 -5.37 -2.72 -5.20
CA PRO A 72 -4.44 -2.82 -4.08
C PRO A 72 -4.21 -1.46 -3.42
N LEU A 73 -3.70 -1.46 -2.19
CA LEU A 73 -3.07 -0.26 -1.62
C LEU A 73 -1.86 0.17 -2.48
N PRO A 74 -1.47 1.45 -2.46
CA PRO A 74 -0.27 1.90 -3.15
C PRO A 74 0.96 1.10 -2.71
N LYS A 75 1.75 0.65 -3.69
CA LYS A 75 3.05 0.02 -3.45
C LYS A 75 3.99 1.02 -2.76
N GLN A 76 4.78 0.52 -1.82
CA GLN A 76 5.80 1.27 -1.10
C GLN A 76 7.11 0.49 -1.08
N GLU A 77 8.21 1.18 -0.82
CA GLU A 77 9.55 0.58 -0.71
C GLU A 77 9.67 -0.39 0.47
N SER A 78 8.91 -0.16 1.55
CA SER A 78 8.88 -1.01 2.74
C SER A 78 7.46 -1.47 3.05
N GLU A 79 7.30 -2.74 3.42
CA GLU A 79 6.01 -3.30 3.81
C GLU A 79 5.40 -2.53 4.98
N GLU A 80 6.19 -2.03 5.93
CA GLU A 80 5.67 -1.27 7.08
C GLU A 80 5.00 0.07 6.70
N CYS A 81 5.24 0.54 5.47
CA CYS A 81 4.64 1.75 4.91
C CYS A 81 3.36 1.48 4.12
N VAL A 82 3.03 0.22 3.84
CA VAL A 82 1.83 -0.17 3.10
C VAL A 82 0.62 -0.12 4.04
N MET A 83 -0.16 0.96 3.94
CA MET A 83 -1.36 1.22 4.73
C MET A 83 -2.38 2.06 3.95
N GLU A 84 -3.61 2.12 4.43
CA GLU A 84 -4.61 3.05 3.91
C GLU A 84 -4.20 4.51 4.15
N THR A 85 -4.58 5.41 3.23
CA THR A 85 -4.31 6.84 3.41
C THR A 85 -5.01 7.46 4.61
N SER A 86 -6.18 6.95 4.96
CA SER A 86 -6.95 7.31 6.16
C SER A 86 -6.22 6.96 7.45
N ALA A 87 -5.35 5.95 7.42
CA ALA A 87 -4.56 5.49 8.58
C ALA A 87 -3.22 6.23 8.72
N ARG A 88 -2.84 7.09 7.75
CA ARG A 88 -1.57 7.81 7.79
C ARG A 88 -1.56 8.82 8.93
N VAL A 89 -0.74 8.56 9.94
CA VAL A 89 -0.44 9.54 11.01
C VAL A 89 0.75 10.39 10.58
N ASN A 90 0.57 11.71 10.55
CA ASN A 90 1.59 12.66 10.09
C ASN A 90 2.87 12.58 10.95
N CYS A 91 4.03 12.43 10.30
CA CYS A 91 5.36 12.41 10.91
C CYS A 91 6.25 13.59 10.48
N GLY A 92 5.74 14.49 9.64
CA GLY A 92 6.49 15.61 9.08
C GLY A 92 5.69 16.92 9.08
N TYR A 93 5.90 17.70 8.03
CA TYR A 93 5.26 19.00 7.82
C TYR A 93 5.05 19.26 6.31
N PRO A 94 4.18 20.21 5.92
CA PRO A 94 3.94 20.51 4.50
C PRO A 94 5.23 20.90 3.78
N GLY A 95 5.51 20.27 2.64
CA GLY A 95 6.70 20.53 1.83
C GLY A 95 7.99 19.86 2.32
N ILE A 96 7.93 18.97 3.32
CA ILE A 96 9.07 18.14 3.72
C ILE A 96 9.60 17.32 2.53
N SER A 97 10.92 17.21 2.39
CA SER A 97 11.53 16.40 1.33
C SER A 97 11.47 14.91 1.64
N LEU A 98 11.66 14.08 0.61
CA LEU A 98 11.79 12.63 0.75
C LEU A 98 12.93 12.27 1.71
N GLU A 99 14.10 12.89 1.55
CA GLU A 99 15.30 12.63 2.33
C GLU A 99 15.10 13.02 3.79
N GLU A 100 14.49 14.18 4.05
CA GLU A 100 14.24 14.62 5.42
C GLU A 100 13.20 13.73 6.11
N CYS A 101 12.13 13.34 5.42
CA CYS A 101 11.17 12.37 5.96
C CYS A 101 11.84 11.02 6.29
N ALA A 102 12.69 10.51 5.38
CA ALA A 102 13.44 9.28 5.60
C ALA A 102 14.44 9.40 6.77
N SER A 103 15.07 10.56 6.95
CA SER A 103 15.95 10.82 8.10
C SER A 103 15.22 10.73 9.44
N ARG A 104 13.93 11.09 9.45
CA ARG A 104 13.01 10.97 10.59
C ARG A 104 12.49 9.54 10.80
N LYS A 105 12.99 8.58 10.01
CA LYS A 105 12.60 7.15 10.02
C LYS A 105 11.11 6.94 9.75
N CYS A 106 10.57 7.77 8.85
CA CYS A 106 9.18 7.73 8.45
C CYS A 106 9.01 7.38 6.97
N CYS A 107 7.79 6.98 6.63
CA CYS A 107 7.39 6.64 5.28
C CYS A 107 7.04 7.90 4.49
N PHE A 108 7.44 7.96 3.22
CA PHE A 108 7.14 9.07 2.33
C PHE A 108 6.33 8.61 1.11
N SER A 109 5.24 9.31 0.79
CA SER A 109 4.44 9.06 -0.42
C SER A 109 3.58 10.27 -0.76
N ASP A 110 3.92 10.94 -1.85
CA ASP A 110 3.31 12.17 -2.39
C ASP A 110 2.28 11.93 -3.51
N THR A 111 1.99 10.67 -3.80
CA THR A 111 1.11 10.27 -4.91
C THR A 111 -0.37 10.61 -4.69
N ILE A 112 -0.76 10.95 -3.46
CA ILE A 112 -2.15 11.25 -3.09
C ILE A 112 -2.19 12.64 -2.44
N PRO A 113 -2.99 13.58 -2.96
CA PRO A 113 -3.11 14.91 -2.38
C PRO A 113 -3.97 14.89 -1.10
N GLN A 114 -3.88 15.97 -0.31
CA GLN A 114 -4.71 16.19 0.90
C GLN A 114 -4.55 15.13 2.00
N VAL A 115 -3.45 14.38 2.00
CA VAL A 115 -3.09 13.42 3.05
C VAL A 115 -1.64 13.65 3.47
N PRO A 116 -1.22 13.22 4.66
CA PRO A 116 0.18 13.30 5.06
C PRO A 116 1.08 12.56 4.05
N TRP A 117 2.04 13.28 3.47
CA TRP A 117 3.05 12.69 2.59
C TRP A 117 4.15 12.02 3.38
N CYS A 118 4.55 12.60 4.52
CA CYS A 118 5.42 11.96 5.50
C CYS A 118 4.60 11.41 6.66
N PHE A 119 4.61 10.10 6.87
CA PHE A 119 3.78 9.42 7.86
C PHE A 119 4.54 8.31 8.60
N PHE A 120 4.09 7.99 9.82
CA PHE A 120 4.71 6.93 10.62
C PHE A 120 4.52 5.56 9.98
N PRO A 121 5.52 4.65 10.07
CA PRO A 121 5.35 3.26 9.69
C PRO A 121 4.42 2.53 10.68
N LEU A 122 3.85 1.40 10.26
CA LEU A 122 2.95 0.58 11.08
C LEU A 122 3.64 0.02 12.34
N SER A 123 4.94 -0.23 12.28
CA SER A 123 5.76 -0.70 13.42
C SER A 123 5.69 0.26 14.62
N VAL A 124 5.50 1.55 14.37
CA VAL A 124 5.32 2.58 15.41
C VAL A 124 3.85 2.74 15.79
N GLN A 125 2.93 2.70 14.82
CA GLN A 125 1.49 2.86 15.08
C GLN A 125 0.87 1.69 15.83
N GLY A 126 1.35 0.46 15.63
CA GLY A 126 0.89 -0.72 16.37
C GLY A 126 1.15 -0.61 17.87
N ASN A 127 2.22 0.07 18.27
CA ASN A 127 2.50 0.37 19.68
C ASN A 127 1.51 1.38 20.25
N VAL A 128 1.02 2.33 19.44
CA VAL A 128 0.01 3.31 19.87
C VAL A 128 -1.35 2.62 20.11
N GLN A 129 -1.77 1.71 19.23
CA GLN A 129 -3.02 0.97 19.42
C GLN A 129 -2.99 0.01 20.62
N LEU A 130 -1.84 -0.57 20.94
CA LEU A 130 -1.68 -1.38 22.15
C LEU A 130 -1.75 -0.54 23.42
N LEU A 131 -1.21 0.68 23.41
CA LEU A 131 -1.28 1.61 24.54
C LEU A 131 -2.71 2.13 24.79
N ASP A 132 -3.49 2.40 23.73
CA ASP A 132 -4.90 2.81 23.86
C ASP A 132 -5.78 1.69 24.47
N GLN A 133 -5.40 0.43 24.28
CA GLN A 133 -6.14 -0.74 24.79
C GLN A 133 -5.78 -1.11 26.24
N GLU A 134 -4.71 -0.52 26.79
CA GLU A 134 -4.37 -0.59 28.22
C GLU A 134 -5.06 0.52 29.03
N ASP A 135 -5.22 1.72 28.47
CA ASP A 135 -5.83 2.86 29.18
C ASP A 135 -7.33 2.66 29.48
N SER A 136 -8.04 1.90 28.63
CA SER A 136 -9.46 1.54 28.85
C SER A 136 -9.70 0.51 29.97
N ARG A 137 -8.64 -0.15 30.48
CA ARG A 137 -8.72 -1.09 31.61
C ARG A 137 -8.33 -0.46 32.96
N GLY A 138 -7.86 0.79 32.96
CA GLY A 138 -7.34 1.47 34.16
C GLY A 138 -8.36 2.15 35.07
N TRP A 139 -9.63 2.28 34.67
CA TRP A 139 -10.65 3.05 35.42
C TRP A 139 -11.68 2.19 36.18
N GLY A 140 -11.33 0.95 36.56
CA GLY A 140 -12.23 0.01 37.24
C GLY A 140 -12.01 -0.23 38.74
N GLU A 141 -10.87 0.17 39.35
CA GLU A 141 -10.48 -0.37 40.67
C GLU A 141 -10.08 0.64 41.77
N LEU A 142 -10.44 1.92 41.66
CA LEU A 142 -10.35 2.84 42.81
C LEU A 142 -11.69 3.52 43.13
N GLY A 143 -12.56 2.80 43.83
CA GLY A 143 -13.82 3.40 44.30
C GLY A 143 -14.64 2.61 45.32
N ARG A 144 -14.12 1.53 45.92
CA ARG A 144 -14.84 0.81 46.99
C ARG A 144 -14.05 0.81 48.29
N GLY A 145 -14.01 1.98 48.92
CA GLY A 145 -13.45 2.19 50.25
C GLY A 145 -14.48 2.82 51.19
N ARG A 146 -15.13 1.98 51.98
CA ARG A 146 -15.53 2.20 53.38
C ARG A 146 -16.42 3.42 53.72
N SER A 147 -17.67 3.13 54.06
CA SER A 147 -18.34 3.53 55.32
C SER A 147 -19.55 2.63 55.55
#